data_AF-A0A804N0A4-F1
#
_entry.id   AF-A0A804N0A4-F1
#
_cell.length_a   1.000
_cell.length_b   1.000
_cell.length_c   1.000
_cell.angle_alpha   90.00
_cell.angle_beta   90.00
_cell.angle_gamma   90.00
#
_symmetry.space_group_name_H-M   'P 1'
#
loop_
_entity.id
_entity.type
_entity.pdbx_description
1 polymer ?
#
loop_
_entity_poly.entity_id
_entity_poly.type
_entity_poly.pdbx_seq_one_letter_code
_entity_poly.pdbx_strand_id
1 'polypeptide(L)'
;MFGDVEVPAEVLTDGTLRCYAPAHQSGRVPFYVTCSNMVACSEVREFEYRDSEAHYMETSRSQANGVNEMHLHIRLEKLLTLGPDDHQMLAINSLMLDGKWSNQESSVKEVVSTARVQSLKKLVKEKLHQWLICKVNDDGKGPNVLCKEGQGVIHLVAALGY
;
A
#
# COMPACT_ATOMS: atom_id res chain seq x y z
N MET A 1 -2.95 -13.62 16.45
CA MET A 1 -3.08 -15.04 16.05
C MET A 1 -2.98 -15.15 14.54
N PHE A 2 -2.24 -16.14 14.09
CA PHE A 2 -2.06 -16.54 12.71
C PHE A 2 -2.43 -18.02 12.62
N GLY A 3 -3.71 -18.30 12.35
CA GLY A 3 -4.28 -19.62 12.58
C GLY A 3 -4.24 -19.94 14.07
N ASP A 4 -3.58 -21.03 14.37
CA ASP A 4 -3.26 -21.59 15.67
C ASP A 4 -1.92 -21.10 16.25
N VAL A 5 -1.21 -20.20 15.55
CA VAL A 5 0.06 -19.63 16.01
C VAL A 5 -0.13 -18.27 16.67
N GLU A 6 0.29 -18.15 17.93
CA GLU A 6 0.36 -16.86 18.63
C GLU A 6 1.67 -16.13 18.30
N VAL A 7 1.58 -14.82 18.03
CA VAL A 7 2.75 -13.94 17.94
C VAL A 7 2.52 -12.68 18.76
N PRO A 8 3.59 -12.12 19.36
CA PRO A 8 3.48 -10.86 20.09
C PRO A 8 3.16 -9.71 19.13
N ALA A 9 2.37 -8.76 19.64
CA ALA A 9 2.07 -7.50 18.96
C ALA A 9 2.45 -6.31 19.86
N GLU A 10 2.94 -5.25 19.24
CA GLU A 10 3.27 -3.97 19.87
C GLU A 10 2.26 -2.91 19.47
N VAL A 11 1.82 -2.10 20.42
CA VAL A 11 0.97 -0.93 20.17
C VAL A 11 1.85 0.24 19.73
N LEU A 12 1.69 0.70 18.50
CA LEU A 12 2.43 1.87 18.00
C LEU A 12 1.72 3.17 18.37
N THR A 13 0.41 3.21 18.11
CA THR A 13 -0.50 4.33 18.42
C THR A 13 -1.90 3.74 18.63
N ASP A 14 -2.84 4.58 19.06
CA ASP A 14 -4.26 4.19 19.14
C ASP A 14 -4.73 3.62 17.79
N GLY A 15 -5.28 2.40 17.84
CA GLY A 15 -5.78 1.69 16.66
C GLY A 15 -4.71 1.06 15.74
N THR A 16 -3.41 1.17 16.04
CA THR A 16 -2.34 0.60 15.21
C THR A 16 -1.47 -0.38 15.99
N LEU A 17 -1.42 -1.62 15.48
CA LEU A 17 -0.61 -2.71 16.01
C LEU A 17 0.49 -3.11 15.03
N ARG A 18 1.66 -3.46 15.54
CA ARG A 18 2.75 -4.08 14.79
C ARG A 18 2.96 -5.50 15.27
N CYS A 19 2.97 -6.45 14.34
CA CYS A 19 3.40 -7.82 14.59
C CYS A 19 4.17 -8.35 13.38
N TYR A 20 4.91 -9.43 13.59
CA TYR A 20 5.58 -10.15 12.52
C TYR A 20 4.84 -11.45 12.27
N ALA A 21 4.40 -11.66 11.03
CA ALA A 21 3.77 -12.92 10.64
C ALA A 21 4.79 -14.07 10.82
N PRO A 22 4.40 -15.18 11.45
CA PRO A 22 5.27 -16.34 11.62
C PRO A 22 5.48 -17.03 10.26
N ALA A 23 6.51 -17.88 10.17
CA ALA A 23 6.67 -18.78 9.04
C ALA A 23 5.48 -19.75 8.98
N HIS A 24 4.91 -19.95 7.80
CA HIS A 24 3.75 -20.80 7.58
C HIS A 24 3.80 -21.39 6.16
N GLN A 25 3.19 -22.56 5.97
CA GLN A 25 3.01 -23.14 4.65
C GLN A 25 2.10 -22.24 3.79
N SER A 26 2.29 -22.25 2.48
CA SER A 26 1.38 -21.59 1.55
C SER A 26 -0.07 -22.02 1.73
N GLY A 27 -0.97 -21.04 1.71
CA GLY A 27 -2.38 -21.23 1.99
C GLY A 27 -3.01 -20.05 2.72
N ARG A 28 -4.34 -20.07 2.83
CA ARG A 28 -5.10 -19.06 3.56
C ARG A 28 -5.11 -19.38 5.05
N VAL A 29 -4.87 -18.36 5.86
CA VAL A 29 -4.77 -18.47 7.31
C VAL A 29 -5.62 -17.39 7.95
N PRO A 30 -6.46 -17.73 8.94
CA PRO A 30 -7.21 -16.72 9.68
C PRO A 30 -6.26 -15.89 10.56
N PHE A 31 -6.50 -14.59 10.62
CA PHE A 31 -5.82 -13.59 11.42
C PHE A 31 -6.82 -12.87 12.31
N TYR A 32 -6.49 -12.79 13.59
CA TYR A 32 -7.27 -12.05 14.57
C TYR A 32 -6.39 -11.66 15.77
N VAL A 33 -6.81 -10.63 16.48
CA VAL A 33 -6.15 -10.11 17.68
C VAL A 33 -6.76 -10.78 18.90
N THR A 34 -5.93 -11.06 19.92
CA THR A 34 -6.34 -11.69 21.18
C THR A 34 -5.68 -10.95 22.35
N CYS A 35 -6.29 -10.97 23.53
CA CYS A 35 -5.70 -10.43 24.76
C CYS A 35 -5.07 -11.56 25.59
N SER A 36 -4.09 -12.28 25.02
CA SER A 36 -3.36 -13.41 25.65
C SER A 36 -4.25 -14.55 26.20
N ASN A 37 -5.49 -14.66 25.71
CA ASN A 37 -6.46 -15.67 26.10
C ASN A 37 -6.92 -16.55 24.93
N MET A 38 -6.28 -16.42 23.76
CA MET A 38 -6.67 -17.06 22.50
C MET A 38 -8.10 -16.75 22.01
N VAL A 39 -8.83 -15.86 22.68
CA VAL A 39 -10.18 -15.41 22.29
C VAL A 39 -10.05 -14.17 21.42
N ALA A 40 -10.67 -14.20 20.24
CA ALA A 40 -10.66 -13.06 19.32
C ALA A 40 -11.31 -11.82 19.96
N CYS A 41 -10.56 -10.74 20.05
CA CYS A 41 -11.05 -9.40 20.41
C CYS A 41 -11.15 -8.47 19.19
N SER A 42 -10.88 -9.00 18.00
CA SER A 42 -11.09 -8.34 16.71
C SER A 42 -12.00 -9.18 15.82
N GLU A 43 -12.39 -8.62 14.68
CA GLU A 43 -12.87 -9.42 13.56
C GLU A 43 -11.83 -10.45 13.13
N VAL A 44 -12.30 -11.61 12.65
CA VAL A 44 -11.45 -12.64 12.03
C VAL A 44 -11.33 -12.31 10.53
N ARG A 45 -10.10 -12.11 10.08
CA ARG A 45 -9.76 -11.89 8.67
C ARG A 45 -9.02 -13.10 8.14
N GLU A 46 -9.02 -13.33 6.83
CA GLU A 46 -8.12 -14.32 6.21
C GLU A 46 -7.07 -13.57 5.39
N PHE A 47 -5.84 -14.05 5.44
CA PHE A 47 -4.80 -13.63 4.51
C PHE A 47 -4.06 -14.86 3.97
N GLU A 48 -3.43 -14.71 2.81
CA GLU A 48 -2.81 -15.80 2.07
C GLU A 48 -1.29 -15.77 2.24
N TYR A 49 -0.73 -16.85 2.78
CA TYR A 49 0.68 -17.15 2.63
C TYR A 49 0.91 -17.63 1.20
N ARG A 50 1.86 -16.98 0.54
CA ARG A 50 2.33 -17.37 -0.80
C ARG A 50 3.74 -17.88 -0.68
N ASP A 51 4.06 -18.87 -1.51
CA ASP A 51 5.45 -19.28 -1.69
C ASP A 51 6.22 -18.07 -2.19
N SER A 52 7.47 -17.93 -1.76
CA SER A 52 8.35 -16.97 -2.37
C SER A 52 8.54 -17.41 -3.83
N GLU A 53 7.77 -16.82 -4.74
CA GLU A 53 8.15 -16.81 -6.14
C GLU A 53 9.50 -16.10 -6.18
N ALA A 54 10.57 -16.88 -6.29
CA ALA A 54 11.95 -16.40 -6.36
C ALA A 54 12.24 -15.55 -7.63
N HIS A 55 11.20 -15.01 -8.27
CA HIS A 55 11.25 -14.27 -9.51
C HIS A 55 11.12 -12.75 -9.34
N TYR A 56 11.00 -12.22 -8.11
CA TYR A 56 11.24 -10.79 -7.87
C TYR A 56 12.74 -10.50 -7.84
N MET A 57 13.34 -10.63 -9.04
CA MET A 57 14.45 -9.86 -9.58
C MET A 57 15.32 -9.18 -8.53
N GLU A 58 16.40 -9.87 -8.16
CA GLU A 58 17.61 -9.27 -7.62
C GLU A 58 18.26 -8.37 -8.68
N THR A 59 17.57 -7.27 -9.02
CA THR A 59 18.15 -6.18 -9.82
C THR A 59 18.61 -5.13 -8.84
N SER A 60 19.86 -4.69 -9.00
CA SER A 60 20.56 -3.68 -8.18
C SER A 60 19.63 -2.74 -7.40
N ARG A 61 19.79 -2.73 -6.07
CA ARG A 61 18.98 -2.02 -5.05
C ARG A 61 18.58 -0.58 -5.40
N SER A 62 19.36 0.14 -6.21
CA SER A 62 19.05 1.51 -6.65
C SER A 62 18.06 1.62 -7.81
N GLN A 63 18.12 0.74 -8.82
CA GLN A 63 17.18 0.75 -9.96
C GLN A 63 15.86 0.05 -9.63
N ALA A 64 15.90 -1.02 -8.83
CA ALA A 64 14.69 -1.72 -8.40
C ALA A 64 13.76 -0.83 -7.58
N ASN A 65 14.30 0.04 -6.72
CA ASN A 65 13.49 0.94 -5.90
C ASN A 65 12.60 1.86 -6.75
N GLY A 66 13.16 2.52 -7.78
CA GLY A 66 12.39 3.41 -8.65
C GLY A 66 11.35 2.68 -9.51
N VAL A 67 11.68 1.48 -10.01
CA VAL A 67 10.72 0.65 -10.76
C VAL A 67 9.60 0.15 -9.84
N ASN A 68 9.92 -0.25 -8.62
CA ASN A 68 8.93 -0.68 -7.63
C ASN A 68 8.01 0.47 -7.20
N GLU A 69 8.56 1.65 -6.93
CA GLU A 69 7.79 2.85 -6.58
C GLU A 69 6.81 3.25 -7.69
N MET A 70 7.25 3.25 -8.96
CA MET A 70 6.38 3.51 -10.10
C MET A 70 5.23 2.49 -10.19
N HIS A 71 5.51 1.20 -10.00
CA HIS A 71 4.46 0.17 -9.99
C HIS A 71 3.47 0.35 -8.85
N LEU A 72 3.92 0.77 -7.66
CA LEU A 72 3.05 1.07 -6.52
C LEU A 72 2.13 2.27 -6.84
N HIS A 73 2.66 3.32 -7.46
CA HIS A 73 1.85 4.45 -7.92
C HIS A 73 0.79 4.04 -8.94
N ILE A 74 1.15 3.24 -9.94
CA ILE A 74 0.21 2.74 -10.96
C ILE A 74 -0.91 1.92 -10.31
N ARG A 75 -0.59 1.04 -9.36
CA ARG A 75 -1.59 0.26 -8.63
C ARG A 75 -2.49 1.14 -7.78
N LEU A 76 -1.93 2.15 -7.12
CA LEU A 76 -2.67 3.06 -6.26
C LEU A 76 -3.65 3.89 -7.08
N GLU A 77 -3.18 4.44 -8.20
CA GLU A 77 -4.00 5.14 -9.16
C GLU A 77 -5.18 4.28 -9.62
N LYS A 78 -4.91 3.05 -10.07
CA LYS A 78 -5.98 2.13 -10.50
C LYS A 78 -7.03 1.93 -9.41
N LEU A 79 -6.64 1.77 -8.15
CA LEU A 79 -7.60 1.60 -7.05
C LEU A 79 -8.41 2.87 -6.77
N LEU A 80 -7.78 4.05 -6.88
CA LEU A 80 -8.45 5.33 -6.65
C LEU A 80 -9.40 5.73 -7.79
N THR A 81 -9.17 5.23 -9.02
CA THR A 81 -10.05 5.49 -10.19
C THR A 81 -11.23 4.52 -10.31
N LEU A 82 -11.29 3.41 -9.54
CA LEU A 82 -12.44 2.47 -9.51
C LEU A 82 -13.76 3.07 -8.96
N GLY A 83 -13.92 4.39 -8.97
CA GLY A 83 -15.19 5.08 -8.80
C GLY A 83 -15.96 5.21 -10.13
N PRO A 84 -17.21 5.68 -10.11
CA PRO A 84 -18.08 5.72 -11.29
C PRO A 84 -17.65 6.69 -12.40
N ASP A 85 -16.55 7.43 -12.23
CA ASP A 85 -16.07 8.38 -13.23
C ASP A 85 -14.69 7.95 -13.76
N ASP A 86 -14.71 7.15 -14.84
CA ASP A 86 -13.55 6.55 -15.51
C ASP A 86 -12.76 7.57 -16.38
N HIS A 87 -12.93 8.88 -16.13
CA HIS A 87 -12.43 9.94 -17.02
C HIS A 87 -11.23 10.74 -16.50
N GLN A 88 -10.64 10.32 -15.38
CA GLN A 88 -9.38 10.92 -14.91
C GLN A 88 -8.34 9.83 -14.60
N MET A 89 -7.84 9.18 -15.65
CA MET A 89 -6.56 8.47 -15.58
C MET A 89 -5.49 9.50 -15.13
N LEU A 90 -4.77 9.22 -14.04
CA LEU A 90 -3.88 10.21 -13.42
C LEU A 90 -2.61 10.40 -14.26
N ALA A 91 -2.20 11.66 -14.37
CA ALA A 91 -0.88 12.07 -14.78
C ALA A 91 0.20 11.78 -13.71
N ILE A 92 -0.02 10.89 -12.73
CA ILE A 92 1.05 10.50 -11.77
C ILE A 92 2.21 9.86 -12.54
N ASN A 93 1.89 9.03 -13.54
CA ASN A 93 2.89 8.51 -14.48
C ASN A 93 3.61 9.65 -15.21
N SER A 94 2.90 10.71 -15.61
CA SER A 94 3.50 11.87 -16.29
C SER A 94 4.44 12.66 -15.37
N LEU A 95 4.10 12.81 -14.08
CA LEU A 95 4.92 13.50 -13.08
C LEU A 95 6.18 12.71 -12.69
N MET A 96 6.15 11.38 -12.78
CA MET A 96 7.31 10.52 -12.52
C MET A 96 8.22 10.33 -13.73
N LEU A 97 7.67 10.20 -14.94
CA LEU A 97 8.46 9.98 -16.16
C LEU A 97 9.35 11.18 -16.53
N ASP A 98 8.92 12.40 -16.22
CA ASP A 98 9.66 13.64 -16.55
C ASP A 98 10.97 13.81 -15.74
N GLY A 99 11.17 13.04 -14.66
CA GLY A 99 12.34 13.15 -13.78
C GLY A 99 13.58 12.38 -14.25
N LYS A 100 13.43 11.42 -15.17
CA LYS A 100 14.57 10.73 -15.78
C LYS A 100 14.99 11.56 -16.99
N TRP A 101 15.92 12.50 -16.81
CA TRP A 101 16.99 12.92 -17.73
C TRP A 101 17.46 14.31 -17.29
N SER A 102 18.44 14.37 -16.40
CA SER A 102 19.43 15.46 -16.29
C SER A 102 20.33 15.15 -15.11
N ASN A 103 21.48 14.54 -15.40
CA ASN A 103 22.58 14.50 -14.44
C ASN A 103 23.11 15.92 -14.25
N GLN A 104 23.50 16.24 -13.01
CA GLN A 104 24.22 17.44 -12.55
C GLN A 104 23.38 18.44 -11.70
N GLU A 105 24.04 18.91 -10.62
CA GLU A 105 23.63 19.79 -9.50
C GLU A 105 22.70 19.23 -8.40
N SER A 106 23.23 19.15 -7.18
CA SER A 106 22.67 18.42 -6.03
C SER A 106 21.74 19.24 -5.13
N SER A 107 21.98 20.55 -4.98
CA SER A 107 21.26 21.36 -3.98
C SER A 107 19.86 21.81 -4.43
N VAL A 108 19.68 22.16 -5.72
CA VAL A 108 18.38 22.57 -6.27
C VAL A 108 17.45 21.36 -6.41
N LYS A 109 18.01 20.16 -6.67
CA LYS A 109 17.25 18.91 -6.78
C LYS A 109 16.55 18.52 -5.49
N GLU A 110 17.14 18.74 -4.32
CA GLU A 110 16.52 18.36 -3.06
C GLU A 110 15.25 19.20 -2.79
N VAL A 111 15.33 20.51 -3.02
CA VAL A 111 14.18 21.42 -2.89
C VAL A 111 13.10 21.12 -3.93
N VAL A 112 13.48 20.87 -5.19
CA VAL A 112 12.53 20.51 -6.25
C VAL A 112 11.89 19.14 -6.00
N SER A 113 12.68 18.17 -5.53
CA SER A 113 12.21 16.82 -5.20
C SER A 113 11.26 16.85 -4.01
N THR A 114 11.57 17.62 -2.96
CA THR A 114 10.68 17.76 -1.80
C THR A 114 9.37 18.44 -2.15
N ALA A 115 9.40 19.55 -2.92
CA ALA A 115 8.18 20.21 -3.41
C ALA A 115 7.33 19.27 -4.28
N ARG A 116 7.98 18.45 -5.12
CA ARG A 116 7.30 17.43 -5.96
C ARG A 116 6.67 16.33 -5.13
N VAL A 117 7.39 15.77 -4.16
CA VAL A 117 6.88 14.74 -3.24
C VAL A 117 5.71 15.29 -2.42
N GLN A 118 5.79 16.55 -1.96
CA GLN A 118 4.68 17.20 -1.26
C GLN A 118 3.46 17.41 -2.17
N SER A 119 3.66 17.82 -3.42
CA SER A 119 2.58 17.97 -4.40
C SER A 119 1.90 16.63 -4.68
N LEU A 120 2.68 15.55 -4.79
CA LEU A 120 2.18 14.21 -5.00
C LEU A 120 1.39 13.69 -3.78
N LYS A 121 1.92 13.89 -2.56
CA LYS A 121 1.21 13.60 -1.30
C LYS A 121 -0.13 14.32 -1.23
N LYS A 122 -0.16 15.61 -1.57
CA LYS A 122 -1.38 16.41 -1.59
C LYS A 122 -2.41 15.86 -2.59
N LEU A 123 -1.98 15.56 -3.82
CA LEU A 123 -2.84 14.99 -4.85
C LEU A 123 -3.44 13.65 -4.42
N VAL A 124 -2.61 12.76 -3.84
CA VAL A 124 -3.08 11.47 -3.33
C VAL A 124 -4.07 11.66 -2.19
N LYS A 125 -3.82 12.59 -1.27
CA LYS A 125 -4.74 12.90 -0.17
C LYS A 125 -6.11 13.36 -0.68
N GLU A 126 -6.14 14.25 -1.67
CA GLU A 126 -7.39 14.76 -2.27
C GLU A 126 -8.17 13.64 -2.97
N LYS A 127 -7.49 12.82 -3.79
CA LYS A 127 -8.13 11.69 -4.49
C LYS A 127 -8.58 10.60 -3.53
N LEU A 128 -7.79 10.29 -2.50
CA LEU A 128 -8.17 9.37 -1.43
C LEU A 128 -9.44 9.83 -0.72
N HIS A 129 -9.54 11.12 -0.41
CA HIS A 129 -10.72 11.69 0.23
C HIS A 129 -11.97 11.56 -0.66
N GLN A 130 -11.87 11.92 -1.95
CA GLN A 130 -12.96 11.74 -2.91
C GLN A 130 -13.38 10.27 -3.04
N TRP A 131 -12.40 9.37 -3.19
CA TRP A 131 -12.63 7.95 -3.29
C TRP A 131 -13.31 7.37 -2.04
N LEU A 132 -12.90 7.79 -0.84
CA LEU A 132 -13.53 7.38 0.42
C LEU A 132 -14.99 7.82 0.51
N ILE A 133 -15.32 9.06 0.11
CA ILE A 133 -16.71 9.53 0.06
C ILE A 133 -17.54 8.65 -0.88
N CYS A 134 -17.02 8.32 -2.06
CA CYS A 134 -17.70 7.43 -3.00
C CYS A 134 -17.90 6.02 -2.39
N LYS A 135 -16.91 5.49 -1.66
CA LYS A 135 -16.98 4.15 -1.06
C LYS A 135 -17.86 4.03 0.17
N VAL A 136 -18.08 5.12 0.91
CA VAL A 136 -19.07 5.15 2.00
C VAL A 136 -20.50 5.01 1.46
N ASN A 137 -20.75 5.48 0.24
CA ASN A 137 -22.05 5.41 -0.41
C ASN A 137 -22.24 4.18 -1.32
N ASP A 138 -21.24 3.29 -1.41
CA ASP A 138 -21.22 2.12 -2.29
C ASP A 138 -21.54 0.86 -1.47
N ASP A 139 -22.57 0.11 -1.87
CA ASP A 139 -23.29 -0.84 -0.99
C ASP A 139 -22.62 -2.23 -0.82
N GLY A 140 -21.35 -2.39 -1.21
CA GLY A 140 -20.74 -3.72 -1.35
C GLY A 140 -19.52 -4.01 -0.47
N LYS A 141 -18.46 -3.23 -0.63
CA LYS A 141 -17.11 -3.58 -0.10
C LYS A 141 -16.47 -2.49 0.74
N GLY A 142 -17.05 -1.28 0.76
CA GLY A 142 -16.43 -0.10 1.34
C GLY A 142 -15.00 0.10 0.83
N PRO A 143 -14.08 0.62 1.65
CA PRO A 143 -12.69 0.84 1.25
C PRO A 143 -11.86 -0.47 1.15
N ASN A 144 -12.44 -1.64 1.41
CA ASN A 144 -11.74 -2.93 1.37
C ASN A 144 -11.66 -3.50 -0.06
N VAL A 145 -11.20 -2.69 -1.01
CA VAL A 145 -10.96 -3.10 -2.40
C VAL A 145 -9.48 -3.47 -2.57
N LEU A 146 -9.22 -4.66 -3.08
CA LEU A 146 -7.87 -5.18 -3.34
C LEU A 146 -7.61 -5.26 -4.85
N CYS A 147 -6.37 -4.97 -5.25
CA CYS A 147 -5.89 -5.27 -6.59
C CYS A 147 -5.61 -6.77 -6.76
N LYS A 148 -5.27 -7.19 -7.99
CA LYS A 148 -4.94 -8.59 -8.31
C LYS A 148 -3.79 -9.16 -7.47
N GLU A 149 -2.90 -8.30 -6.99
CA GLU A 149 -1.79 -8.68 -6.10
C GLU A 149 -2.20 -8.87 -4.64
N GLY A 150 -3.45 -8.56 -4.28
CA GLY A 150 -3.95 -8.62 -2.89
C GLY A 150 -3.70 -7.34 -2.09
N GLN A 151 -3.23 -6.26 -2.73
CA GLN A 151 -2.94 -4.99 -2.06
C GLN A 151 -4.13 -4.03 -2.20
N GLY A 152 -4.54 -3.42 -1.10
CA GLY A 152 -5.51 -2.34 -1.07
C GLY A 152 -4.85 -0.96 -1.02
N VAL A 153 -5.66 0.11 -1.04
CA VAL A 153 -5.19 1.49 -1.02
C VAL A 153 -4.25 1.77 0.16
N ILE A 154 -4.60 1.31 1.37
CA ILE A 154 -3.79 1.49 2.58
C ILE A 154 -2.40 0.84 2.44
N HIS A 155 -2.32 -0.36 1.84
CA HIS A 155 -1.06 -1.05 1.63
C HIS A 155 -0.13 -0.24 0.72
N LEU A 156 -0.68 0.32 -0.35
CA LEU A 156 0.09 1.07 -1.34
C LEU A 156 0.51 2.45 -0.80
N VAL A 157 -0.39 3.15 -0.09
CA VAL A 157 -0.09 4.42 0.58
C VAL A 157 1.02 4.24 1.61
N ALA A 158 0.95 3.19 2.43
CA ALA A 158 1.99 2.87 3.41
C ALA A 158 3.33 2.53 2.73
N ALA A 159 3.31 1.71 1.68
CA ALA A 159 4.52 1.35 0.93
C ALA A 159 5.19 2.56 0.24
N LEU A 160 4.40 3.57 -0.15
CA LEU A 160 4.89 4.82 -0.75
C LEU A 160 5.33 5.87 0.28
N GLY A 161 5.13 5.63 1.58
CA GLY A 161 5.56 6.54 2.65
C GLY A 161 4.81 7.87 2.70
N TYR A 162 3.53 7.88 2.29
CA TYR A 162 2.68 9.07 2.33
C TYR A 162 2.31 9.50 3.74
#